data_AF-A0A1Y4T4J3-F1
#
_entry.id   AF-A0A1Y4T4J3-F1
#
_cell.length_a   1.000
_cell.length_b   1.000
_cell.length_c   1.000
_cell.angle_alpha   90.00
_cell.angle_beta   90.00
_cell.angle_gamma   90.00
#
_symmetry.space_group_name_H-M   'P 1'
#
loop_
_entity.id
_entity.type
_entity.pdbx_description
1 polymer ?
#
loop_
_entity_poly.entity_id
_entity_poly.type
_entity_poly.pdbx_seq_one_letter_code
_entity_poly.pdbx_strand_id
1 'polypeptide(L)'
;MELIEKAAYLQGLLEGLELDESTKEGKVFHAMSDLLADMAATIKALEQDITQAEDHLEALRGDVEELQADVYEDDEEDDSEAPCYEVDCPNCGETVYVTEEDLDAGEAFCANCGCTFEVALDDAEEDDDQAQEDLEAEDASYEVTCPLCGAVTVLSEDELLSGKARCAGCGKPLEIDLPAEE
;
A
#
# COMPACT_ATOMS: atom_id res chain seq x y z
N MET A 1 23.96 7.74 -39.79
CA MET A 1 23.97 9.14 -40.21
C MET A 1 23.16 9.90 -39.18
N GLU A 2 23.86 10.70 -38.39
CA GLU A 2 23.32 11.51 -37.29
C GLU A 2 22.31 12.53 -37.81
N LEU A 3 21.46 13.04 -36.93
CA LEU A 3 20.44 14.04 -37.28
C LEU A 3 21.08 15.31 -37.86
N ILE A 4 22.20 15.75 -37.30
CA ILE A 4 23.00 16.89 -37.83
C ILE A 4 23.52 16.60 -39.24
N GLU A 5 24.00 15.38 -39.51
CA GLU A 5 24.52 15.02 -40.83
C GLU A 5 23.40 15.01 -41.88
N LYS A 6 22.21 14.55 -41.49
CA LYS A 6 21.01 14.59 -42.35
C LYS A 6 20.55 16.01 -42.62
N ALA A 7 20.54 16.88 -41.61
CA ALA A 7 20.17 18.29 -41.75
C ALA A 7 21.16 19.03 -42.67
N ALA A 8 22.46 18.85 -42.45
CA ALA A 8 23.51 19.45 -43.29
C ALA A 8 23.46 18.95 -44.73
N TYR A 9 23.18 17.65 -44.94
CA TYR A 9 22.97 17.10 -46.28
C TYR A 9 21.77 17.74 -46.99
N LEU A 10 20.67 17.97 -46.27
CA LEU A 10 19.46 18.59 -46.82
C LEU A 10 19.68 20.07 -47.14
N GLN A 11 20.43 20.80 -46.31
CA GLN A 11 20.87 22.16 -46.61
C GLN A 11 21.72 22.22 -47.89
N GLY A 12 22.70 21.31 -48.05
CA GLY A 12 23.51 21.25 -49.27
C GLY A 12 22.70 20.92 -50.54
N LEU A 13 21.66 20.09 -50.42
CA LEU A 13 20.73 19.85 -51.53
C LEU A 13 19.91 21.09 -51.88
N LEU A 14 19.46 21.86 -50.89
CA LEU A 14 18.72 23.12 -51.09
C LEU A 14 19.58 24.20 -51.75
N GLU A 15 20.86 24.32 -51.37
CA GLU A 15 21.81 25.22 -52.03
C GLU A 15 22.03 24.82 -53.50
N GLY A 16 22.14 23.52 -53.78
CA GLY A 16 22.31 23.01 -55.14
C GLY A 16 21.06 23.12 -56.04
N LEU A 17 19.89 23.38 -55.46
CA LEU A 17 18.64 23.64 -56.19
C LEU A 17 18.54 25.09 -56.69
N GLU A 18 19.45 25.97 -56.28
CA GLU A 18 19.48 27.40 -56.68
C GLU A 18 18.11 28.09 -56.51
N LEU A 19 17.45 27.84 -55.37
CA LEU A 19 16.14 28.43 -55.08
C LEU A 19 16.24 29.97 -55.01
N ASP A 20 15.32 30.66 -55.68
CA ASP A 20 15.24 32.12 -55.64
C ASP A 20 14.69 32.58 -54.28
N GLU A 21 15.58 33.08 -53.42
CA GLU A 21 15.27 33.65 -52.10
C GLU A 21 14.34 34.88 -52.14
N SER A 22 14.10 35.48 -53.31
CA SER A 22 13.14 36.58 -53.44
C SER A 22 11.69 36.08 -53.46
N THR A 23 11.48 34.81 -53.84
CA THR A 23 10.15 34.17 -53.91
C THR A 23 9.63 33.81 -52.52
N LYS A 24 8.31 33.64 -52.39
CA LYS A 24 7.71 33.25 -51.10
C LYS A 24 8.10 31.82 -50.75
N GLU A 25 8.13 30.95 -51.75
CA GLU A 25 8.47 29.54 -51.66
C GLU A 25 9.94 29.37 -51.25
N GLY A 26 10.87 30.09 -51.88
CA GLY A 26 12.30 30.04 -51.53
C GLY A 26 12.58 30.44 -50.08
N LYS A 27 11.93 31.50 -49.59
CA LYS A 27 12.04 31.92 -48.18
C LYS A 27 11.53 30.86 -47.20
N VAL A 28 10.43 30.19 -47.53
CA VAL A 28 9.87 29.13 -46.69
C VAL A 28 10.83 27.93 -46.65
N PHE A 29 11.37 27.50 -47.79
CA PHE A 29 12.31 26.38 -47.83
C PHE A 29 13.59 26.65 -47.05
N HIS A 30 14.16 27.86 -47.15
CA HIS A 30 15.31 28.24 -46.34
C HIS A 30 14.99 28.22 -44.84
N ALA A 31 13.91 28.88 -44.43
CA ALA A 31 13.50 28.90 -43.03
C ALA A 31 13.22 27.49 -42.47
N MET A 32 12.65 26.59 -43.28
CA MET A 32 12.47 25.19 -42.90
C MET A 32 13.81 24.45 -42.76
N SER A 33 14.78 24.72 -43.64
CA SER A 33 16.10 24.11 -43.58
C SER A 33 16.86 24.54 -42.32
N ASP A 34 16.78 25.82 -41.99
CA ASP A 34 17.44 26.40 -40.82
C ASP A 34 16.82 25.86 -39.54
N LEU A 35 15.48 25.81 -39.48
CA LEU A 35 14.77 25.20 -38.36
C LEU A 35 15.15 23.73 -38.15
N LEU A 36 15.27 22.95 -39.23
CA LEU A 36 15.69 21.55 -39.15
C LEU A 36 17.14 21.40 -38.66
N ALA A 37 18.03 22.31 -39.06
CA ALA A 37 19.40 22.34 -38.57
C ALA A 37 19.48 22.71 -37.09
N ASP A 38 18.73 23.72 -36.66
CA ASP A 38 18.64 24.13 -35.25
C ASP A 38 18.04 23.03 -34.37
N MET A 39 17.00 22.35 -34.85
CA MET A 39 16.42 21.18 -34.16
C MET A 39 17.45 20.06 -34.03
N ALA A 40 18.19 19.74 -35.09
CA ALA A 40 19.22 18.70 -35.04
C ALA A 40 20.36 19.06 -34.08
N ALA A 41 20.77 20.33 -34.03
CA ALA A 41 21.76 20.82 -33.08
C ALA A 41 21.27 20.74 -31.64
N THR A 42 20.01 21.14 -31.40
CA THR A 42 19.39 21.09 -30.07
C THR A 42 19.24 19.66 -29.58
N ILE A 43 18.81 18.72 -30.45
CA ILE A 43 18.70 17.30 -30.10
C ILE A 43 20.06 16.75 -29.70
N LYS A 44 21.12 17.06 -30.47
CA LYS A 44 22.47 16.61 -30.13
C LYS A 44 22.97 17.17 -28.80
N ALA A 45 22.66 18.43 -28.49
CA ALA A 45 22.99 19.02 -27.20
C ALA A 45 22.25 18.29 -26.05
N LEU A 46 20.95 18.00 -26.24
CA LEU A 46 20.18 17.22 -25.27
C LEU A 46 20.73 15.81 -25.06
N GLU A 47 21.16 15.13 -26.12
CA GLU A 47 21.81 13.81 -26.01
C GLU A 47 23.07 13.88 -25.14
N GLN A 48 23.88 14.94 -25.30
CA GLN A 48 25.07 15.16 -24.48
C GLN A 48 24.71 15.45 -23.01
N ASP A 49 23.71 16.29 -22.78
CA ASP A 49 23.22 16.62 -21.44
C ASP A 49 22.67 15.37 -20.72
N ILE A 50 21.97 14.49 -21.45
CA ILE A 50 21.45 13.22 -20.92
C ILE A 50 22.61 12.30 -20.50
N THR A 51 23.60 12.10 -21.37
CA THR A 51 24.77 11.27 -21.03
C THR A 51 25.50 11.83 -19.79
N GLN A 52 25.67 13.15 -19.72
CA GLN A 52 26.27 13.76 -18.54
C GLN A 52 25.43 13.56 -17.27
N ALA A 53 24.10 13.66 -17.38
CA ALA A 53 23.20 13.41 -16.26
C ALA A 53 23.26 11.95 -15.78
N GLU A 54 23.34 10.99 -16.70
CA GLU A 54 23.52 9.57 -16.38
C GLU A 54 24.81 9.32 -15.59
N ASP A 55 25.93 9.94 -16.00
CA ASP A 55 27.20 9.85 -15.28
C ASP A 55 27.09 10.42 -13.85
N HIS A 56 26.37 11.54 -13.68
CA HIS A 56 26.12 12.13 -12.36
C HIS A 56 25.23 11.25 -11.48
N LEU A 57 24.22 10.60 -12.06
CA LEU A 57 23.35 9.69 -11.33
C LEU A 57 24.10 8.45 -10.86
N GLU A 58 24.99 7.90 -11.69
CA GLU A 58 25.83 6.76 -11.29
C GLU A 58 26.80 7.14 -10.17
N ALA A 59 27.37 8.35 -10.20
CA ALA A 59 28.21 8.84 -9.12
C ALA A 59 27.43 8.97 -7.80
N LEU A 60 26.25 9.61 -7.83
CA LEU A 60 25.38 9.74 -6.65
C LEU A 60 24.93 8.38 -6.12
N ARG A 61 24.67 7.42 -7.01
CA ARG A 61 24.33 6.06 -6.62
C ARG A 61 25.47 5.41 -5.84
N GLY A 62 26.70 5.55 -6.31
CA GLY A 62 27.90 5.09 -5.59
C GLY A 62 28.04 5.73 -4.21
N ASP A 63 27.85 7.05 -4.12
CA ASP A 63 27.90 7.77 -2.84
C ASP A 63 26.84 7.26 -1.85
N VAL A 64 25.62 6.94 -2.32
CA VAL A 64 24.56 6.36 -1.49
C VAL A 64 24.90 4.93 -1.06
N GLU A 65 25.47 4.12 -1.95
CA GLU A 65 25.90 2.76 -1.60
C GLU A 65 27.01 2.77 -0.54
N GLU A 66 27.95 3.72 -0.60
CA GLU A 66 28.98 3.92 0.44
C GLU A 66 28.35 4.33 1.78
N LEU A 67 27.43 5.29 1.79
CA LEU A 67 26.73 5.69 3.01
C LEU A 67 25.86 4.57 3.60
N GLN A 68 25.24 3.75 2.75
CA GLN A 68 24.47 2.59 3.21
C GLN A 68 25.38 1.54 3.85
N ALA A 69 26.54 1.27 3.25
CA ALA A 69 27.52 0.39 3.87
C ALA A 69 27.94 0.92 5.25
N ASP A 70 28.28 2.20 5.37
CA ASP A 70 28.66 2.82 6.64
C ASP A 70 27.55 2.77 7.72
N VAL A 71 26.28 2.84 7.32
CA VAL A 71 25.13 2.81 8.25
C VAL A 71 24.69 1.40 8.61
N TYR A 72 24.72 0.45 7.65
CA TYR A 72 24.16 -0.90 7.84
C TYR A 72 25.23 -1.99 8.05
N GLU A 73 26.52 -1.78 7.77
CA GLU A 73 27.59 -2.77 8.05
C GLU A 73 28.03 -2.80 9.53
N ASP A 74 27.58 -1.87 10.38
CA ASP A 74 27.85 -1.88 11.83
C ASP A 74 26.71 -2.55 12.64
N ASP A 75 25.61 -2.97 11.98
CA ASP A 75 24.44 -3.63 12.59
C ASP A 75 24.42 -5.17 12.38
N GLU A 76 25.53 -5.81 12.01
CA GLU A 76 25.64 -7.29 12.09
C GLU A 76 25.97 -7.80 13.52
N GLU A 77 26.13 -6.91 14.50
CA GLU A 77 26.26 -7.25 15.93
C GLU A 77 25.46 -6.31 16.87
N ASP A 78 24.30 -5.81 16.44
CA ASP A 78 23.33 -5.26 17.41
C ASP A 78 21.93 -5.83 17.18
N ASP A 79 21.69 -6.95 17.86
CA ASP A 79 20.37 -7.47 18.25
C ASP A 79 19.66 -6.48 19.23
N SER A 80 19.86 -5.16 19.03
CA SER A 80 19.17 -4.06 19.71
C SER A 80 18.10 -3.41 18.84
N GLU A 81 17.68 -4.07 17.76
CA GLU A 81 16.30 -3.95 17.30
C GLU A 81 15.40 -4.49 18.42
N ALA A 82 15.25 -3.69 19.48
CA ALA A 82 14.18 -3.85 20.43
C ALA A 82 12.90 -4.01 19.60
N PRO A 83 12.12 -5.07 19.83
CA PRO A 83 10.98 -5.39 18.99
C PRO A 83 10.10 -4.15 18.86
N CYS A 84 9.92 -3.68 17.62
CA CYS A 84 9.04 -2.57 17.31
C CYS A 84 7.70 -3.12 16.86
N TYR A 85 6.61 -2.58 17.41
CA TYR A 85 5.24 -3.01 17.14
C TYR A 85 4.51 -1.96 16.32
N GLU A 86 3.68 -2.40 15.38
CA GLU A 86 2.85 -1.52 14.55
C GLU A 86 1.50 -1.29 15.21
N VAL A 87 1.16 -0.03 15.47
CA VAL A 87 -0.14 0.37 16.04
C VAL A 87 -0.74 1.52 15.25
N ASP A 88 -2.04 1.45 14.99
CA ASP A 88 -2.74 2.52 14.26
C ASP A 88 -3.13 3.66 15.23
N CYS A 89 -2.76 4.89 14.90
CA CYS A 89 -3.13 6.05 15.72
C CYS A 89 -4.66 6.25 15.68
N PRO A 90 -5.36 6.27 16.83
CA PRO A 90 -6.83 6.38 16.86
C PRO A 90 -7.36 7.74 16.38
N ASN A 91 -6.50 8.77 16.32
CA ASN A 91 -6.90 10.12 15.93
C ASN A 91 -6.71 10.39 14.44
N CYS A 92 -5.67 9.85 13.80
CA CYS A 92 -5.34 10.15 12.40
C CYS A 92 -5.31 8.93 11.48
N GLY A 93 -5.30 7.71 12.02
CA GLY A 93 -5.25 6.47 11.24
C GLY A 93 -3.90 6.20 10.57
N GLU A 94 -2.85 6.92 10.98
CA GLU A 94 -1.48 6.65 10.54
C GLU A 94 -0.89 5.50 11.37
N THR A 95 -0.16 4.59 10.71
CA THR A 95 0.59 3.52 11.35
C THR A 95 1.80 4.12 12.10
N VAL A 96 1.87 3.87 13.40
CA VAL A 96 2.92 4.32 14.30
C VAL A 96 3.72 3.11 14.77
N TYR A 97 5.05 3.25 14.74
CA TYR A 97 5.98 2.25 15.26
C TYR A 97 6.28 2.58 16.73
N VAL A 98 6.04 1.63 17.63
CA VAL A 98 6.25 1.78 19.08
C VAL A 98 7.23 0.73 19.59
N THR A 99 8.04 1.09 20.58
CA THR A 99 9.03 0.18 21.20
C THR A 99 8.43 -0.55 22.41
N GLU A 100 9.11 -1.60 22.90
CA GLU A 100 8.72 -2.26 24.17
C GLU A 100 8.64 -1.29 25.35
N GLU A 101 9.50 -0.26 25.40
CA GLU A 101 9.45 0.78 26.44
C GLU A 101 8.17 1.63 26.37
N ASP A 102 7.67 1.91 25.17
CA ASP A 102 6.42 2.65 24.95
C ASP A 102 5.20 1.80 25.35
N LEU A 103 5.27 0.49 25.11
CA LEU A 103 4.26 -0.48 25.55
C LEU A 103 4.24 -0.62 27.07
N ASP A 104 5.40 -0.74 27.71
CA ASP A 104 5.54 -0.78 29.18
C ASP A 104 5.05 0.51 29.85
N ALA A 105 5.25 1.65 29.18
CA ALA A 105 4.72 2.94 29.62
C ALA A 105 3.18 3.03 29.45
N GLY A 106 2.61 2.22 28.55
CA GLY A 106 1.18 2.21 28.22
C GLY A 106 0.72 3.41 27.38
N GLU A 107 1.65 4.22 26.87
CA GLU A 107 1.35 5.41 26.07
C GLU A 107 2.33 5.57 24.90
N ALA A 108 1.78 5.84 23.70
CA ALA A 108 2.56 6.08 22.49
C ALA A 108 2.33 7.47 21.92
N PHE A 109 3.36 8.01 21.26
CA PHE A 109 3.32 9.32 20.62
C PHE A 109 3.27 9.21 19.10
N CYS A 110 2.22 9.76 18.49
CA CYS A 110 2.13 9.83 17.04
C CYS A 110 2.79 11.12 16.51
N ALA A 111 3.85 10.98 15.71
CA ALA A 111 4.57 12.09 15.09
C ALA A 111 3.76 12.87 14.04
N ASN A 112 2.69 12.26 13.50
CA ASN A 112 1.85 12.88 12.47
C ASN A 112 0.80 13.85 13.07
N CYS A 113 0.08 13.44 14.13
CA CYS A 113 -0.92 14.29 14.79
C CYS A 113 -0.38 15.06 16.01
N GLY A 114 0.76 14.65 16.58
CA GLY A 114 1.29 15.17 17.84
C GLY A 114 0.46 14.76 19.07
N CYS A 115 -0.30 13.68 18.96
CA CYS A 115 -1.20 13.19 20.01
C CYS A 115 -0.60 11.96 20.71
N THR A 116 -0.67 11.95 22.03
CA THR A 116 -0.34 10.79 22.88
C THR A 116 -1.61 9.95 23.07
N PHE A 117 -1.50 8.63 22.90
CA PHE A 117 -2.62 7.71 23.01
C PHE A 117 -2.23 6.45 23.77
N GLU A 118 -3.20 5.81 24.42
CA GLU A 118 -2.98 4.55 25.13
C GLU A 118 -2.87 3.40 24.13
N VAL A 119 -1.85 2.55 24.29
CA VAL A 119 -1.68 1.33 23.50
C VAL A 119 -2.22 0.17 24.32
N ALA A 120 -3.36 -0.37 23.90
CA ALA A 120 -3.88 -1.62 24.42
C ALA A 120 -3.48 -2.73 23.44
N LEU A 121 -2.61 -3.63 23.86
CA LEU A 121 -2.47 -4.91 23.20
C LEU A 121 -3.68 -5.74 23.62
N ASP A 122 -4.49 -6.20 22.65
CA ASP A 122 -5.45 -7.25 22.94
C ASP A 122 -4.62 -8.50 23.25
N ASP A 123 -4.54 -8.89 24.52
CA ASP A 123 -3.94 -10.15 25.02
C ASP A 123 -4.75 -11.36 24.53
N ALA A 124 -4.88 -11.52 23.22
CA ALA A 124 -5.44 -12.71 22.61
C ALA A 124 -4.33 -13.76 22.47
N GLU A 125 -4.21 -14.56 23.53
CA GLU A 125 -3.55 -15.88 23.63
C GLU A 125 -2.06 -15.92 24.01
N GLU A 126 -1.76 -15.53 25.25
CA GLU A 126 -0.75 -16.23 26.07
C GLU A 126 -1.42 -16.74 27.35
N ASP A 127 -1.99 -17.94 27.31
CA ASP A 127 -2.53 -18.64 28.48
C ASP A 127 -1.59 -19.81 28.83
N ASP A 128 -0.52 -19.52 29.58
CA ASP A 128 0.35 -20.53 30.20
C ASP A 128 -0.06 -20.73 31.67
N ASP A 129 -0.86 -21.77 31.88
CA ASP A 129 -1.01 -22.61 33.09
C ASP A 129 -0.86 -21.95 34.48
N GLN A 130 -1.99 -21.61 35.12
CA GLN A 130 -2.44 -22.23 36.39
C GLN A 130 -3.61 -21.48 37.04
N ALA A 131 -4.85 -21.94 36.82
CA ALA A 131 -5.83 -22.24 37.87
C ALA A 131 -7.19 -22.68 37.30
N GLN A 132 -7.51 -23.94 37.59
CA GLN A 132 -8.87 -24.45 37.86
C GLN A 132 -9.82 -24.62 36.67
N GLU A 133 -10.18 -25.89 36.43
CA GLU A 133 -11.33 -26.33 35.62
C GLU A 133 -12.56 -25.46 35.90
N ASP A 134 -12.96 -24.65 34.92
CA ASP A 134 -14.36 -24.28 34.66
C ASP A 134 -14.44 -23.93 33.16
N LEU A 135 -14.70 -24.96 32.34
CA LEU A 135 -15.17 -24.79 30.97
C LEU A 135 -16.49 -24.01 31.02
N GLU A 136 -16.43 -22.69 30.81
CA GLU A 136 -17.61 -21.93 30.43
C GLU A 136 -17.99 -22.40 29.03
N ALA A 137 -18.95 -23.33 28.96
CA ALA A 137 -19.63 -23.68 27.74
C ALA A 137 -20.20 -22.39 27.14
N GLU A 138 -19.67 -21.96 26.00
CA GLU A 138 -20.32 -20.92 25.20
C GLU A 138 -21.74 -21.40 24.89
N ASP A 139 -22.73 -20.80 25.56
CA ASP A 139 -24.15 -21.08 25.37
C ASP A 139 -24.55 -20.75 23.92
N ALA A 140 -24.42 -21.72 23.02
CA ALA A 140 -24.86 -21.58 21.64
C ALA A 140 -26.38 -21.34 21.61
N SER A 141 -26.78 -20.17 21.12
CA SER A 141 -28.18 -19.77 20.97
C SER A 141 -28.58 -19.72 19.50
N TYR A 142 -29.76 -20.26 19.18
CA TYR A 142 -30.24 -20.46 17.82
C TYR A 142 -31.54 -19.70 17.58
N GLU A 143 -31.62 -18.96 16.49
CA GLU A 143 -32.83 -18.27 16.06
C GLU A 143 -33.72 -19.18 15.21
N VAL A 144 -34.91 -19.49 15.71
CA VAL A 144 -35.91 -20.29 14.99
C VAL A 144 -37.13 -19.44 14.70
N THR A 145 -37.52 -19.39 13.41
CA THR A 145 -38.76 -18.72 13.00
C THR A 145 -39.94 -19.67 13.12
N CYS A 146 -40.97 -19.28 13.89
CA CYS A 146 -42.16 -20.10 14.07
C CYS A 146 -42.96 -20.20 12.76
N PRO A 147 -43.21 -21.41 12.21
CA PRO A 147 -43.96 -21.55 10.95
C PRO A 147 -45.45 -21.20 11.09
N LEU A 148 -45.99 -21.16 12.32
CA LEU A 148 -47.41 -20.89 12.56
C LEU A 148 -47.74 -19.40 12.72
N CYS A 149 -46.80 -18.59 13.22
CA CYS A 149 -47.05 -17.17 13.50
C CYS A 149 -45.98 -16.22 12.95
N GLY A 150 -44.88 -16.73 12.39
CA GLY A 150 -43.80 -15.95 11.80
C GLY A 150 -42.90 -15.24 12.82
N ALA A 151 -43.13 -15.39 14.12
CA ALA A 151 -42.28 -14.80 15.15
C ALA A 151 -40.95 -15.56 15.27
N VAL A 152 -39.85 -14.81 15.35
CA VAL A 152 -38.51 -15.34 15.64
C VAL A 152 -38.38 -15.57 17.15
N THR A 153 -37.90 -16.75 17.54
CA THR A 153 -37.63 -17.12 18.94
C THR A 153 -36.18 -17.60 19.03
N VAL A 154 -35.44 -17.06 20.00
CA VAL A 154 -34.08 -17.53 20.32
C VAL A 154 -34.20 -18.68 21.32
N LEU A 155 -33.58 -19.81 21.03
CA LEU A 155 -33.61 -21.03 21.84
C LEU A 155 -32.17 -21.50 22.12
N SER A 156 -31.92 -22.10 23.29
CA SER A 156 -30.64 -22.75 23.56
C SER A 156 -30.57 -24.16 22.96
N GLU A 157 -29.37 -24.71 22.84
CA GLU A 157 -29.15 -26.07 22.36
C GLU A 157 -29.96 -27.12 23.15
N ASP A 158 -30.03 -26.98 24.47
CA ASP A 158 -30.84 -27.84 25.35
C ASP A 158 -32.34 -27.81 25.03
N GLU A 159 -32.88 -26.64 24.66
CA GLU A 159 -34.30 -26.49 24.32
C GLU A 159 -34.64 -27.15 22.98
N LEU A 160 -33.67 -27.15 22.05
CA LEU A 160 -33.77 -27.85 20.76
C LEU A 160 -33.70 -29.38 20.95
N LEU A 161 -32.69 -29.86 21.68
CA LEU A 161 -32.48 -31.29 21.94
C LEU A 161 -33.60 -31.91 22.79
N SER A 162 -34.18 -31.15 23.72
CA SER A 162 -35.24 -31.64 24.60
C SER A 162 -36.61 -31.79 23.91
N GLY A 163 -36.78 -31.30 22.68
CA GLY A 163 -38.02 -31.38 21.91
C GLY A 163 -39.22 -30.68 22.55
N LYS A 164 -38.98 -29.76 23.49
CA LYS A 164 -40.02 -29.03 24.25
C LYS A 164 -40.07 -27.54 23.94
N ALA A 165 -39.31 -27.09 22.94
CA ALA A 165 -39.30 -25.70 22.48
C ALA A 165 -40.72 -25.17 22.20
N ARG A 166 -41.00 -23.94 22.64
CA ARG A 166 -42.28 -23.25 22.42
C ARG A 166 -42.04 -21.89 21.84
N CYS A 167 -42.89 -21.48 20.91
CA CYS A 167 -42.80 -20.15 20.33
C CYS A 167 -43.15 -19.09 21.39
N ALA A 168 -42.30 -18.07 21.54
CA ALA A 168 -42.55 -16.94 22.44
C ALA A 168 -43.76 -16.10 22.01
N GLY A 169 -44.09 -16.08 20.70
CA GLY A 169 -45.21 -15.33 20.15
C GLY A 169 -46.57 -16.00 20.32
N CYS A 170 -46.68 -17.30 20.06
CA CYS A 170 -47.98 -18.01 20.05
C CYS A 170 -48.14 -19.11 21.11
N GLY A 171 -47.10 -19.42 21.89
CA GLY A 171 -47.13 -20.38 23.00
C GLY A 171 -47.29 -21.86 22.63
N LYS A 172 -47.44 -22.15 21.33
CA LYS A 172 -47.54 -23.52 20.80
C LYS A 172 -46.15 -24.17 20.72
N PRO A 173 -46.07 -25.51 20.89
CA PRO A 173 -44.82 -26.24 20.70
C PRO A 173 -44.30 -26.06 19.27
N LEU A 174 -43.01 -25.84 19.12
CA LEU A 174 -42.32 -25.80 17.84
C LEU A 174 -41.92 -27.23 17.48
N GLU A 175 -42.43 -27.73 16.35
CA GLU A 175 -41.91 -28.97 15.75
C GLU A 175 -40.67 -28.58 14.94
N ILE A 176 -39.49 -28.88 15.50
CA ILE A 176 -38.20 -28.62 14.88
C ILE A 176 -37.65 -29.97 14.43
N ASP A 177 -37.66 -30.22 13.11
CA ASP A 177 -37.00 -31.38 12.53
C ASP A 177 -35.49 -31.10 12.50
N LEU A 178 -34.79 -31.55 13.54
CA LEU A 178 -33.34 -31.64 13.51
C LEU A 178 -32.96 -32.77 12.54
N PRO A 179 -32.07 -32.55 11.55
CA PRO A 179 -31.55 -33.64 10.76
C PRO A 179 -30.84 -34.62 11.71
N ALA A 180 -31.27 -35.87 11.74
CA ALA A 180 -30.62 -36.90 12.54
C ALA A 180 -29.16 -37.01 12.07
N GLU A 181 -28.22 -36.82 12.99
CA GLU A 181 -26.81 -37.11 12.75
C GLU A 181 -26.66 -38.60 12.39
N GLU A 182 -26.13 -38.90 11.20
CA GLU A 182 -25.58 -40.23 10.86
C GLU A 182 -24.17 -40.39 11.43
#